data_AF-A0A397ECR5-F1
#
_entry.id   AF-A0A397ECR5-F1
#
_cell.length_a   1.000
_cell.length_b   1.000
_cell.length_c   1.000
_cell.angle_alpha   90.00
_cell.angle_beta   90.00
_cell.angle_gamma   90.00
#
_symmetry.space_group_name_H-M   'P 1'
#
loop_
_entity.id
_entity.type
_entity.pdbx_description
1 polymer ?
#
loop_
_entity_poly.entity_id
_entity_poly.type
_entity_poly.pdbx_seq_one_letter_code
_entity_poly.pdbx_strand_id
1 'polypeptide(L)'
;MPTREELIAHNRTEVQIAEELTADWVIFQDLNDLKASCNQENPTIAEWDASCFDGHYVTGDINEAYFKRLHDERNDARMELKNVGGTVPLYRTFSDPASDDVIDIHNNSQ
;
A
#
# COMPACT_ATOMS: atom_id res chain seq x y z
N MET A 1 0.71 -0.43 -2.00
CA MET A 1 -0.75 -0.19 -1.96
C MET A 1 -1.31 -0.04 -3.38
N PRO A 2 -2.59 -0.36 -3.61
CA PRO A 2 -3.33 0.06 -4.81
C PRO A 2 -3.43 1.59 -4.89
N THR A 3 -3.88 2.13 -6.02
CA THR A 3 -3.97 3.59 -6.23
C THR A 3 -5.06 4.20 -5.34
N ARG A 4 -5.08 5.53 -5.18
CA ARG A 4 -6.13 6.20 -4.39
C ARG A 4 -7.51 5.91 -4.95
N GLU A 5 -7.69 5.83 -6.26
CA GLU A 5 -9.00 5.52 -6.86
C GLU A 5 -9.44 4.08 -6.63
N GLU A 6 -8.49 3.16 -6.42
CA GLU A 6 -8.77 1.75 -6.13
C GLU A 6 -9.10 1.51 -4.64
N LEU A 7 -8.90 2.49 -3.76
CA LEU A 7 -9.26 2.41 -2.35
C LEU A 7 -10.77 2.66 -2.17
N ILE A 8 -11.49 1.67 -1.64
CA ILE A 8 -12.93 1.76 -1.40
C ILE A 8 -13.32 2.93 -0.48
N ALA A 9 -12.45 3.27 0.49
CA ALA A 9 -12.68 4.35 1.43
C ALA A 9 -12.36 5.75 0.87
N HIS A 10 -11.79 5.85 -0.33
CA HIS A 10 -11.44 7.15 -0.91
C HIS A 10 -12.69 7.95 -1.28
N ASN A 11 -12.85 9.15 -0.69
CA ASN A 11 -14.00 10.05 -0.87
C ASN A 11 -15.38 9.42 -0.59
N ARG A 12 -15.44 8.37 0.23
CA ARG A 12 -16.69 7.74 0.65
C ARG A 12 -16.88 7.87 2.16
N THR A 13 -18.13 8.04 2.59
CA THR A 13 -18.50 7.93 4.00
C THR A 13 -18.62 6.46 4.41
N GLU A 14 -18.59 6.19 5.71
CA GLU A 14 -18.75 4.83 6.26
C GLU A 14 -20.05 4.16 5.77
N VAL A 15 -21.14 4.93 5.66
CA VAL A 15 -22.43 4.47 5.14
C VAL A 15 -22.31 4.04 3.68
N GLN A 16 -21.67 4.85 2.84
CA GLN A 16 -21.44 4.53 1.43
C GLN A 16 -20.54 3.31 1.26
N ILE A 17 -19.56 3.13 2.15
CA ILE A 17 -18.68 1.95 2.15
C ILE A 17 -19.46 0.70 2.55
N ALA A 18 -20.32 0.78 3.57
CA ALA A 18 -21.16 -0.32 4.01
C ALA A 18 -22.14 -0.77 2.91
N GLU A 19 -22.76 0.19 2.21
CA GLU A 19 -23.63 -0.09 1.06
C GLU A 19 -22.88 -0.78 -0.07
N GLU A 20 -21.69 -0.28 -0.45
CA GLU A 20 -20.86 -0.87 -1.51
C GLU A 20 -20.42 -2.30 -1.18
N LEU A 21 -20.10 -2.55 0.11
CA LEU A 21 -19.71 -3.87 0.60
C LEU A 21 -20.91 -4.80 0.87
N THR A 22 -22.14 -4.30 0.78
CA THR A 22 -23.36 -5.03 1.19
C THR A 22 -23.24 -5.54 2.63
N ALA A 23 -22.70 -4.71 3.52
CA ALA A 23 -22.55 -5.00 4.93
C ALA A 23 -23.62 -4.27 5.75
N ASP A 24 -24.07 -4.90 6.85
CA ASP A 24 -25.02 -4.24 7.76
C ASP A 24 -24.39 -2.99 8.37
N TRP A 25 -23.15 -3.09 8.88
CA TRP A 25 -22.34 -1.99 9.40
C TRP A 25 -20.86 -2.17 9.05
N VAL A 26 -20.15 -1.05 8.98
CA VAL A 26 -18.68 -0.97 8.85
C VAL A 26 -18.16 -0.12 10.00
N ILE A 27 -17.07 -0.56 10.63
CA ILE A 27 -16.41 0.16 11.73
C ILE A 27 -14.94 0.30 11.37
N PHE A 28 -14.43 1.52 11.47
CA PHE A 28 -13.00 1.82 11.35
C PHE A 28 -12.40 2.08 12.73
N GLN A 29 -11.15 1.67 12.93
CA GLN A 29 -10.39 2.02 14.13
C GLN A 29 -9.94 3.48 14.05
N ASP A 30 -9.99 4.20 15.18
CA ASP A 30 -9.42 5.55 15.26
C ASP A 30 -7.89 5.51 15.14
N LEU A 31 -7.32 6.44 14.37
CA LEU A 31 -5.89 6.48 14.13
C LEU A 31 -5.09 6.79 15.41
N ASN A 32 -5.64 7.60 16.33
CA ASN A 32 -5.00 7.89 17.60
C ASN A 32 -5.03 6.65 18.51
N ASP A 33 -6.12 5.89 18.50
CA ASP A 33 -6.21 4.63 19.26
C ASP A 33 -5.21 3.60 18.74
N LEU A 34 -5.01 3.52 17.42
CA LEU A 34 -3.97 2.70 16.81
C LEU A 34 -2.57 3.12 17.29
N LYS A 35 -2.25 4.42 17.20
CA LYS A 35 -0.96 4.97 17.66
C LYS A 35 -0.75 4.71 19.16
N ALA A 36 -1.80 4.87 19.98
CA ALA A 36 -1.76 4.62 21.41
C ALA A 36 -1.50 3.13 21.72
N SER A 37 -2.16 2.22 20.99
CA SER A 37 -1.95 0.77 21.14
C SER A 37 -0.52 0.37 20.79
N CYS A 38 0.07 0.91 19.73
CA CYS A 38 1.47 0.65 19.39
C CYS A 38 2.45 1.23 20.43
N ASN A 39 2.16 2.42 20.95
CA ASN A 39 2.98 3.06 21.98
C ASN A 39 2.97 2.33 23.33
N GLN A 40 1.91 1.60 23.66
CA GLN A 40 1.87 0.79 24.89
C GLN A 40 2.97 -0.29 24.90
N GLU A 41 3.25 -0.88 23.74
CA GLU A 41 4.28 -1.92 23.60
C GLU A 41 5.70 -1.33 23.55
N ASN A 42 5.86 -0.13 23.00
CA ASN A 42 7.15 0.56 23.00
C ASN A 42 7.01 2.09 23.19
N PRO A 43 7.07 2.57 24.44
CA PRO A 43 6.94 4.00 24.75
C PRO A 43 8.11 4.88 24.30
N THR A 44 9.21 4.28 23.80
CA THR A 44 10.38 5.06 23.34
C THR A 44 10.18 5.65 21.95
N ILE A 45 9.18 5.17 21.20
CA ILE A 45 8.85 5.68 19.88
C ILE A 45 8.01 6.96 20.05
N ALA A 46 8.55 8.08 19.57
CA ALA A 46 7.88 9.39 19.71
C ALA A 46 6.80 9.60 18.64
N GLU A 47 7.04 9.12 17.42
CA GLU A 47 6.18 9.37 16.26
C GLU A 47 6.10 8.13 15.36
N TRP A 48 4.96 7.96 14.72
CA TRP A 48 4.67 6.85 13.80
C TRP A 48 4.41 7.39 12.40
N ASP A 49 4.98 6.74 11.40
CA ASP A 49 4.61 6.98 10.00
C ASP A 49 3.23 6.36 9.74
N ALA A 50 2.20 7.20 9.73
CA ALA A 50 0.83 6.86 9.40
C ALA A 50 0.37 7.50 8.08
N SER A 51 1.33 7.81 7.19
CA SER A 51 1.13 8.54 5.94
C SER A 51 0.08 7.93 5.01
N CYS A 52 -0.14 6.62 5.05
CA CYS A 52 -1.19 5.94 4.30
C CYS A 52 -2.61 6.20 4.83
N PHE A 53 -2.75 6.69 6.07
CA PHE A 53 -4.01 7.00 6.74
C PHE A 53 -4.27 8.51 6.87
N ASP A 54 -3.27 9.28 7.30
CA ASP A 54 -3.39 10.73 7.53
C ASP A 54 -2.85 11.59 6.37
N GLY A 55 -2.21 10.98 5.38
CA GLY A 55 -1.62 11.68 4.24
C GLY A 55 -0.35 12.47 4.56
N HIS A 56 0.18 12.35 5.78
CA HIS A 56 1.41 13.03 6.20
C HIS A 56 2.64 12.15 5.97
N TYR A 57 3.28 12.32 4.82
CA TYR A 57 4.52 11.60 4.48
C TYR A 57 5.73 12.26 5.12
N VAL A 58 6.43 11.52 6.00
CA VAL A 58 7.56 12.05 6.79
C VAL A 58 8.75 12.52 5.94
N THR A 59 8.84 12.06 4.68
CA THR A 59 9.94 12.41 3.76
C THR A 59 9.78 13.81 3.15
N GLY A 60 8.59 14.41 3.22
CA GLY A 60 8.33 15.81 2.82
C GLY A 60 8.38 16.10 1.31
N ASP A 61 8.75 15.12 0.48
CA ASP A 61 8.88 15.23 -0.98
C ASP A 61 7.73 14.55 -1.74
N ILE A 62 6.81 13.92 -1.02
CA ILE A 62 5.67 13.21 -1.59
C ILE A 62 4.59 14.22 -1.97
N ASN A 63 4.34 14.33 -3.28
CA ASN A 63 3.34 15.23 -3.86
C ASN A 63 2.45 14.51 -4.89
N GLU A 64 1.42 15.19 -5.39
CA GLU A 64 0.50 14.60 -6.36
C GLU A 64 1.21 14.16 -7.66
N ALA A 65 2.27 14.87 -8.06
CA ALA A 65 3.07 14.51 -9.23
C ALA A 65 3.83 13.18 -9.02
N TYR A 66 4.27 12.90 -7.80
CA TYR A 66 4.89 11.63 -7.41
C TYR A 66 3.88 10.47 -7.54
N PHE A 67 2.65 10.63 -7.02
CA PHE A 67 1.60 9.61 -7.17
C PHE A 67 1.22 9.38 -8.62
N LYS A 68 1.11 10.46 -9.42
CA LYS A 68 0.82 10.34 -10.85
C LYS A 68 1.90 9.55 -11.58
N ARG A 69 3.19 9.81 -11.30
CA ARG A 69 4.30 9.07 -11.89
C ARG A 69 4.22 7.57 -11.55
N LEU A 70 4.00 7.25 -10.27
CA LEU A 70 3.84 5.85 -9.83
C LEU A 70 2.61 5.16 -10.47
N HIS A 71 1.52 5.89 -10.66
CA HIS A 71 0.33 5.38 -11.33
C HIS A 71 0.61 5.06 -12.81
N ASP A 72 1.28 5.97 -13.51
CA ASP A 72 1.65 5.81 -14.92
C ASP A 72 2.62 4.62 -15.10
N GLU A 73 3.67 4.50 -14.26
CA GLU A 73 4.60 3.37 -14.28
C GLU A 73 3.91 2.01 -14.09
N ARG A 74 2.91 1.94 -13.19
CA ARG A 74 2.16 0.69 -12.95
C ARG A 74 1.22 0.34 -14.09
N ASN A 75 0.64 1.34 -14.76
CA ASN A 75 -0.17 1.11 -15.94
C ASN A 75 0.66 0.62 -17.12
N ASP A 76 1.85 1.19 -17.32
CA ASP A 76 2.77 0.75 -18.38
C ASP A 76 3.21 -0.70 -18.17
N ALA A 77 3.61 -1.08 -16.95
CA ALA A 77 3.95 -2.47 -16.61
C ALA A 77 2.77 -3.44 -16.81
N ARG A 78 1.55 -2.99 -16.52
CA ARG A 78 0.32 -3.78 -16.71
C ARG A 78 -0.08 -3.90 -18.18
N MET A 79 0.31 -2.94 -19.02
CA MET A 79 0.13 -2.97 -20.48
C MET A 79 1.16 -3.87 -21.16
N GLU A 80 2.42 -3.88 -20.70
CA GLU A 80 3.44 -4.84 -21.15
C GLU A 80 3.00 -6.28 -20.87
N LEU A 81 2.44 -6.56 -19.68
CA LEU A 81 1.87 -7.87 -19.32
C LEU A 81 0.67 -8.28 -20.19
N LYS A 82 -0.12 -7.33 -20.72
CA LYS A 82 -1.25 -7.63 -21.62
C LYS A 82 -0.81 -7.91 -23.06
N ASN A 83 0.30 -7.31 -23.50
CA ASN A 83 0.81 -7.48 -24.87
C ASN A 83 1.57 -8.81 -25.04
N VAL A 84 2.05 -9.40 -23.95
CA VAL A 84 2.58 -10.76 -23.92
C VAL A 84 1.44 -11.71 -23.55
N GLY A 85 0.68 -12.18 -24.55
CA GLY A 85 -0.48 -13.06 -24.37
C GLY A 85 -0.17 -14.43 -23.77
N GLY A 86 0.20 -14.48 -22.48
CA GLY A 86 0.50 -15.70 -21.75
C GLY A 86 -0.20 -15.71 -20.40
N THR A 87 -0.99 -16.74 -20.15
CA THR A 87 -1.54 -17.07 -18.82
C THR A 87 -0.39 -17.26 -17.83
N VAL A 88 -0.20 -16.35 -16.87
CA VAL A 88 0.78 -16.51 -15.77
C VAL A 88 0.02 -16.48 -14.44
N PRO A 89 0.22 -17.46 -13.52
CA PRO A 89 -0.51 -17.51 -12.26
C PRO A 89 -0.09 -16.37 -11.32
N LEU A 90 -1.04 -15.91 -10.48
CA LEU A 90 -0.93 -14.77 -9.57
C LEU A 90 0.10 -14.91 -8.42
N TYR A 91 0.95 -15.93 -8.45
CA TYR A 91 2.13 -16.01 -7.60
C TYR A 91 3.25 -16.66 -8.41
N ARG A 92 4.41 -15.98 -8.53
CA ARG A 92 5.56 -16.52 -9.24
C ARG A 92 6.21 -17.58 -8.34
N THR A 93 6.20 -18.84 -8.76
CA THR A 93 6.91 -19.94 -8.09
C THR A 93 8.42 -19.69 -8.15
N PHE A 94 9.12 -20.10 -7.09
CA PHE A 94 10.53 -19.86 -6.75
C PHE A 94 11.60 -20.40 -7.74
N SER A 95 11.31 -20.50 -9.04
CA SER A 95 12.15 -21.27 -9.97
C SER A 95 12.24 -20.68 -11.37
N ASP A 96 12.52 -19.38 -11.49
CA ASP A 96 13.05 -18.77 -12.73
C ASP A 96 14.49 -18.26 -12.49
N PRO A 97 15.50 -18.74 -13.23
CA PRO A 97 16.92 -18.45 -12.99
C PRO A 97 17.45 -17.21 -13.75
N ALA A 98 16.59 -16.26 -14.12
CA ALA A 98 16.99 -15.10 -14.93
C ALA A 98 16.21 -13.82 -14.57
N SER A 99 16.59 -13.18 -13.46
CA SER A 99 16.51 -11.71 -13.30
C SER A 99 17.29 -11.29 -12.06
N ASP A 100 18.37 -10.53 -12.28
CA ASP A 100 19.20 -9.83 -11.29
C ASP A 100 18.43 -8.70 -10.59
N ASP A 101 17.36 -9.03 -9.88
CA ASP A 101 16.68 -8.12 -8.94
C ASP A 101 16.40 -8.85 -7.62
N VAL A 102 17.41 -9.55 -7.11
CA VAL A 102 17.43 -9.94 -5.71
C VAL A 102 17.74 -8.68 -4.92
N ILE A 103 16.73 -8.10 -4.27
CA ILE A 103 16.97 -7.20 -3.14
C ILE A 103 17.61 -8.09 -2.07
N ASP A 104 18.93 -8.16 -2.07
CA ASP A 104 19.71 -8.79 -1.02
C ASP A 104 19.44 -8.02 0.28
N ILE A 105 18.50 -8.53 1.09
CA ILE A 105 18.45 -8.22 2.51
C ILE A 105 19.62 -8.95 3.15
N HIS A 106 20.83 -8.45 2.90
CA HIS A 106 21.98 -8.76 3.72
C HIS A 106 21.81 -8.02 5.04
N ASN A 107 21.20 -8.71 6.00
CA ASN A 107 21.39 -8.42 7.42
C ASN A 107 22.87 -8.70 7.74
N ASN A 108 23.73 -7.71 7.50
CA ASN A 108 25.13 -7.78 7.87
C ASN A 108 25.25 -7.58 9.39
N SER A 109 25.13 -8.69 10.12
CA SER A 109 25.57 -8.81 11.50
C SER A 109 26.68 -9.85 11.56
N GLN A 110 27.93 -9.38 11.40
CA GLN A 110 29.07 -9.89 12.16
C GLN A 110 29.25 -8.96 13.36
#